data_AF-A0A1G1LJF1-F1
#
_entry.id   AF-A0A1G1LJF1-F1
#
_cell.length_a   1.000
_cell.length_b   1.000
_cell.length_c   1.000
_cell.angle_alpha   90.00
_cell.angle_beta   90.00
_cell.angle_gamma   90.00
#
_symmetry.space_group_name_H-M   'P 1'
#
loop_
_entity.id
_entity.type
_entity.pdbx_description
1 polymer ?
#
loop_
_entity_poly.entity_id
_entity_poly.type
_entity_poly.pdbx_seq_one_letter_code
_entity_poly.pdbx_strand_id
1 'polypeptide(L)' 'MPRVDVGEHEPLEKALKRLKKKIEREGILKVLKARKHYEKPSEKRRRKMRTAKKRRIF' A
#
# COMPACT_ATOMS: atom_id res chain seq x y z
N MET A 1 -3.71 -0.91 10.36
CA MET A 1 -5.02 -1.35 9.82
C MET A 1 -5.86 -0.11 9.57
N PRO A 2 -6.32 0.12 8.33
CA PRO A 2 -6.98 1.35 7.95
C PRO A 2 -8.43 1.36 8.40
N ARG A 3 -8.80 2.35 9.21
CA ARG A 3 -10.19 2.64 9.61
C ARG A 3 -10.62 3.97 9.01
N VAL A 4 -11.85 4.05 8.51
CA VAL A 4 -12.49 5.27 8.03
C VAL A 4 -13.86 5.37 8.68
N ASP A 5 -14.07 6.43 9.43
CA ASP A 5 -15.38 6.78 9.96
C ASP A 5 -16.18 7.54 8.89
N VAL A 6 -17.45 7.15 8.72
CA VAL A 6 -18.38 7.73 7.75
C VAL A 6 -19.21 8.79 8.46
N GLY A 7 -19.26 10.01 7.91
CA GLY A 7 -20.10 11.08 8.47
C GLY A 7 -21.57 10.90 8.05
N GLU A 8 -22.50 11.42 8.85
CA GLU A 8 -23.96 11.25 8.66
C GLU A 8 -24.49 11.72 7.29
N HIS A 9 -23.79 12.65 6.63
CA HIS A 9 -24.17 13.22 5.32
C HIS A 9 -23.16 12.91 4.19
N GLU A 10 -22.31 11.90 4.36
CA GLU A 10 -21.35 11.53 3.31
C GLU A 10 -21.91 10.43 2.38
N PRO A 11 -21.84 10.62 1.05
CA PRO A 11 -22.10 9.54 0.11
C PRO A 11 -21.14 8.36 0.35
N LEU A 12 -21.68 7.14 0.42
CA LEU A 12 -20.92 5.91 0.65
C LEU A 12 -19.71 5.77 -0.28
N GLU A 13 -19.84 6.18 -1.54
CA GLU A 13 -18.74 6.14 -2.52
C GLU A 13 -17.53 6.97 -2.12
N LYS A 14 -17.74 8.13 -1.47
CA LYS A 14 -16.64 8.98 -0.99
C LYS A 14 -15.90 8.30 0.16
N ALA A 15 -16.62 7.69 1.09
CA ALA A 15 -16.02 6.92 2.18
C ALA A 15 -15.19 5.74 1.65
N LEU A 16 -15.70 5.00 0.67
CA LEU A 16 -14.99 3.90 0.02
C LEU A 16 -13.72 4.37 -0.70
N LYS A 17 -13.78 5.51 -1.41
CA LYS A 17 -12.59 6.12 -2.04
C LYS A 17 -11.54 6.51 -1.02
N ARG A 18 -11.94 7.09 0.14
CA ARG A 18 -11.02 7.42 1.23
C ARG A 18 -10.38 6.18 1.83
N LEU A 19 -11.15 5.12 2.04
CA LEU A 19 -10.64 3.83 2.53
C LEU A 19 -9.63 3.21 1.56
N LYS A 20 -9.96 3.17 0.26
CA LYS A 20 -9.05 2.67 -0.78
C LYS A 20 -7.72 3.44 -0.79
N LYS A 21 -7.77 4.78 -0.73
CA LYS A 21 -6.56 5.61 -0.61
C LYS A 21 -5.75 5.32 0.66
N LYS A 22 -6.40 5.12 1.81
CA LYS A 22 -5.71 4.74 3.06
C LYS A 22 -5.01 3.38 2.92
N ILE A 23 -5.67 2.37 2.33
CA ILE A 23 -5.09 1.04 2.07
C ILE A 23 -3.87 1.14 1.15
N GLU A 24 -3.96 1.94 0.08
CA GLU A 24 -2.86 2.15 -0.87
C GLU A 24 -1.67 2.86 -0.23
N ARG A 25 -1.92 3.87 0.63
CA ARG A 25 -0.89 4.61 1.35
C ARG A 25 -0.17 3.73 2.38
N GLU A 26 -0.91 2.92 3.13
CA GLU A 26 -0.33 1.97 4.10
C GLU A 26 0.45 0.85 3.39
N GLY A 27 0.21 0.63 2.10
CA GLY A 27 1.00 -0.29 1.27
C GLY A 27 0.77 -1.76 1.60
N ILE A 28 -0.35 -2.09 2.27
CA ILE A 28 -0.70 -3.44 2.73
C ILE A 28 -0.62 -4.45 1.59
N LEU A 29 -1.16 -4.11 0.42
CA LEU A 29 -1.13 -4.98 -0.76
C LEU A 29 0.30 -5.29 -1.24
N LYS A 30 1.23 -4.34 -1.09
CA LYS A 30 2.65 -4.54 -1.45
C LYS A 30 3.31 -5.51 -0.47
N VAL A 31 2.98 -5.41 0.83
CA VAL A 31 3.48 -6.31 1.86
C VAL A 31 2.95 -7.73 1.66
N LEU A 32 1.66 -7.87 1.36
CA LEU A 32 1.05 -9.18 1.06
C LEU A 32 1.73 -9.85 -0.13
N LYS A 33 1.93 -9.12 -1.24
CA LYS A 33 2.63 -9.65 -2.41
C LYS A 33 4.08 -10.06 -2.10
N ALA A 34 4.76 -9.27 -1.29
CA ALA A 34 6.14 -9.53 -0.86
C ALA A 34 6.28 -10.73 0.10
N ARG A 35 5.22 -11.08 0.84
CA ARG A 35 5.20 -12.19 1.80
C ARG A 35 4.58 -13.48 1.25
N LYS A 36 4.00 -13.44 0.05
CA LYS A 36 3.34 -14.62 -0.57
C LYS A 36 4.30 -15.81 -0.75
N HIS A 37 5.59 -15.55 -0.93
CA HIS A 37 6.64 -16.56 -1.04
C HIS A 37 7.89 -16.08 -0.31
N TYR A 38 8.76 -17.03 0.05
CA TYR A 38 10.08 -16.69 0.57
C TYR A 38 10.92 -16.01 -0.51
N GLU A 39 11.51 -14.88 -0.15
CA GLU A 39 12.42 -14.11 -1.00
C GLU A 39 13.80 -14.16 -0.35
N LYS A 40 14.82 -14.59 -1.11
CA LYS A 40 16.20 -14.64 -0.59
C LYS A 40 16.65 -13.25 -0.12
N PRO A 41 17.53 -13.14 0.90
CA PRO A 41 17.97 -11.85 1.42
C PRO A 41 18.57 -10.92 0.35
N SER A 42 19.30 -11.49 -0.63
CA SER A 42 19.87 -10.78 -1.77
C SER A 42 18.79 -10.17 -2.68
N GLU A 43 17.74 -10.93 -2.99
CA GLU A 43 16.61 -10.47 -3.81
C GLU A 43 15.81 -9.39 -3.09
N LYS A 44 15.59 -9.54 -1.78
CA LYS A 44 14.95 -8.52 -0.93
C LYS A 44 15.71 -7.20 -0.97
N ARG A 45 17.06 -7.23 -0.90
CA ARG A 45 17.92 -6.04 -1.06
C ARG A 45 17.78 -5.44 -2.45
N ARG A 46 17.83 -6.25 -3.52
CA ARG A 46 17.66 -5.82 -4.91
C ARG A 46 16.30 -5.16 -5.15
N ARG A 47 15.21 -5.73 -4.62
CA ARG A 47 13.85 -5.16 -4.70
C ARG A 47 13.78 -3.80 -4.02
N LYS A 48 14.31 -3.68 -2.79
CA LYS A 48 14.35 -2.40 -2.05
C LYS A 48 15.06 -1.29 -2.84
N MET A 49 16.23 -1.59 -3.41
CA MET A 49 16.97 -0.64 -4.25
C MET A 49 16.17 -0.20 -5.49
N ARG A 50 15.54 -1.14 -6.21
CA ARG A 50 14.69 -0.81 -7.37
C ARG A 50 13.51 0.08 -6.96
N THR A 51 12.84 -0.24 -5.85
CA THR A 51 11.71 0.58 -5.37
C THR A 51 12.15 1.99 -4.97
N ALA A 52 13.34 2.14 -4.37
CA ALA A 52 13.90 3.45 -4.02
C ALA A 52 14.25 4.26 -5.27
N LYS A 53 14.93 3.64 -6.26
CA LYS A 53 15.24 4.30 -7.54
C LYS A 53 13.97 4.76 -8.26
N LYS A 54 12.93 3.91 -8.31
CA LYS A 54 11.64 4.27 -8.93
C LYS A 54 10.96 5.45 -8.23
N ARG A 55 11.08 5.58 -6.91
CA ARG A 55 10.55 6.72 -6.14
C ARG A 55 11.39 8.00 -6.23
N ARG A 56 12.61 7.93 -6.77
CA ARG A 56 13.49 9.10 -6.92
C ARG A 56 13.34 9.76 -8.29
N ILE A 57 12.90 8.98 -9.28
CA ILE A 57 12.73 9.43 -10.68
C ILE A 57 11.33 10.06 -10.89
N PHE A 58 10.37 9.71 -10.05
CA PHE A 58 9.04 10.30 -9.95
C PHE A 58 8.92 11.08 -8.65
#